data_AF-C6W8Q1-F1
#
_entry.id   AF-C6W8Q1-F1
#
_cell.length_a   1.000
_cell.length_b   1.000
_cell.length_c   1.000
_cell.angle_alpha   90.00
_cell.angle_beta   90.00
_cell.angle_gamma   90.00
#
_symmetry.space_group_name_H-M   'P 1'
#
loop_
_entity.id
_entity.type
_entity.pdbx_description
1 polymer ?
#
loop_
_entity_poly.entity_id
_entity_poly.type
_entity_poly.pdbx_seq_one_letter_code
_entity_poly.pdbx_strand_id
1 'polypeptide(L)'
;MTDPRPRPLRLTASVIGGLTALVTGLVGAGLLTPDQGDGVTGLITAVVVVLAHFGVVIATERHVTPLTDPRDAQGRPLTPAEDAD
;
A
#
# COMPACT_ATOMS: atom_id res chain seq x y z
N MET A 1 -17.53 21.63 -1.52
CA MET A 1 -16.31 21.22 -2.26
C MET A 1 -15.71 20.01 -1.56
N THR A 2 -15.88 18.82 -2.11
CA THR A 2 -15.27 17.59 -1.59
C THR A 2 -13.77 17.67 -1.79
N ASP A 3 -13.04 17.79 -0.68
CA ASP A 3 -11.58 17.69 -0.65
C ASP A 3 -11.14 16.38 -1.33
N PRO A 4 -10.45 16.41 -2.49
CA PRO A 4 -10.11 15.23 -3.26
C PRO A 4 -8.85 14.59 -2.68
N ARG A 5 -8.81 14.38 -1.35
CA ARG A 5 -7.69 13.66 -0.75
C ARG A 5 -7.70 12.25 -1.32
N PRO A 6 -6.62 11.82 -2.00
CA PRO A 6 -6.53 10.46 -2.48
C PRO A 6 -6.72 9.51 -1.29
N ARG A 7 -7.63 8.55 -1.43
CA ARG A 7 -7.91 7.51 -0.42
C ARG A 7 -7.29 6.19 -0.89
N PRO A 8 -5.95 6.06 -0.92
CA PRO A 8 -5.27 4.94 -1.54
C PRO A 8 -5.71 3.60 -0.94
N LEU A 9 -5.89 3.54 0.38
CA LEU A 9 -6.35 2.31 1.06
C LEU A 9 -7.74 1.87 0.62
N ARG A 10 -8.67 2.81 0.39
CA ARG A 10 -10.02 2.46 -0.08
C ARG A 10 -10.01 1.95 -1.52
N LEU A 11 -9.20 2.59 -2.37
CA LEU A 11 -9.04 2.17 -3.76
C LEU A 11 -8.45 0.74 -3.82
N THR A 12 -7.34 0.51 -3.12
CA THR A 12 -6.69 -0.81 -3.06
C THR A 12 -7.62 -1.89 -2.49
N ALA A 13 -8.33 -1.59 -1.38
CA ALA A 13 -9.28 -2.53 -0.79
C ALA A 13 -10.44 -2.87 -1.76
N SER A 14 -10.94 -1.88 -2.51
CA SER A 14 -12.01 -2.11 -3.49
C SER A 14 -11.57 -2.98 -4.67
N VAL A 15 -10.34 -2.80 -5.15
CA VAL A 15 -9.78 -3.60 -6.24
C VAL A 15 -9.57 -5.05 -5.79
N ILE A 16 -8.94 -5.26 -4.64
CA ILE A 16 -8.71 -6.61 -4.10
C ILE A 16 -10.04 -7.30 -3.82
N GLY A 17 -10.95 -6.65 -3.11
CA GLY A 17 -12.27 -7.20 -2.79
C GLY A 17 -13.08 -7.55 -4.04
N GLY A 18 -13.02 -6.69 -5.08
CA GLY A 18 -13.67 -6.94 -6.36
C GLY A 18 -13.09 -8.15 -7.11
N LEU A 19 -11.77 -8.28 -7.15
CA LEU A 19 -11.11 -9.43 -7.77
C LEU A 19 -11.41 -10.74 -7.03
N THR A 20 -11.35 -10.74 -5.70
CA THR A 20 -11.72 -11.92 -4.90
C THR A 20 -13.19 -12.30 -5.12
N ALA A 21 -14.10 -11.33 -5.08
CA ALA A 21 -15.52 -11.59 -5.33
C ALA A 21 -15.79 -12.15 -6.73
N LEU A 22 -15.08 -11.65 -7.75
CA LEU A 22 -15.16 -12.18 -9.11
C LEU A 22 -14.73 -13.66 -9.15
N VAL A 23 -13.58 -14.00 -8.57
CA VAL A 23 -13.07 -15.38 -8.53
C VAL A 23 -14.06 -16.31 -7.84
N THR A 24 -14.54 -15.91 -6.66
CA THR A 24 -15.56 -16.68 -5.92
C THR A 24 -16.83 -16.87 -6.76
N GLY A 25 -17.28 -15.83 -7.46
CA GLY A 25 -18.43 -15.91 -8.37
C GLY A 25 -18.21 -16.87 -9.54
N LEU A 26 -17.01 -16.89 -10.14
CA LEU A 26 -16.67 -17.81 -11.23
C LEU A 26 -16.64 -19.27 -10.77
N VAL A 27 -16.11 -19.55 -9.58
CA VAL A 27 -16.16 -20.89 -8.97
C VAL A 27 -17.60 -21.30 -8.69
N GLY A 28 -18.41 -20.41 -8.10
CA GLY A 28 -19.83 -20.65 -7.84
C GLY A 28 -20.65 -20.89 -9.11
N ALA A 29 -20.25 -20.28 -10.24
CA ALA A 29 -20.87 -20.49 -11.55
C ALA A 29 -20.38 -21.76 -12.27
N GLY A 30 -19.41 -22.50 -11.71
CA GLY A 30 -18.81 -23.69 -12.32
C GLY A 30 -17.89 -23.38 -13.52
N LEU A 31 -17.54 -22.10 -13.73
CA LEU A 31 -16.62 -21.68 -14.81
C LEU A 31 -15.15 -21.90 -14.44
N LEU A 32 -14.86 -21.98 -13.14
CA LEU A 32 -13.57 -22.39 -12.58
C LEU A 32 -13.78 -23.57 -11.63
N THR A 33 -12.80 -24.46 -11.58
CA THR A 33 -12.76 -25.47 -10.51
C THR A 33 -12.37 -24.82 -9.18
N PRO A 34 -12.71 -25.42 -8.02
CA PRO A 34 -12.29 -24.93 -6.71
C PRO A 34 -10.77 -24.73 -6.63
N ASP A 35 -9.99 -25.72 -7.08
CA ASP A 35 -8.52 -25.66 -7.08
C ASP A 35 -7.98 -24.48 -7.91
N GLN A 36 -8.64 -24.15 -9.02
CA GLN A 36 -8.29 -22.98 -9.83
C GLN A 36 -8.62 -21.67 -9.12
N GLY A 37 -9.78 -21.60 -8.46
CA GLY A 37 -10.17 -20.44 -7.67
C GLY A 37 -9.23 -20.16 -6.50
N ASP A 38 -8.83 -21.21 -5.79
CA ASP A 38 -7.85 -21.14 -4.70
C ASP A 38 -6.48 -20.70 -5.21
N GLY A 39 -6.04 -21.24 -6.35
CA GLY A 39 -4.79 -20.83 -7.00
C GLY A 39 -4.77 -19.35 -7.39
N VAL A 40 -5.83 -18.84 -8.01
CA VAL A 40 -5.94 -17.42 -8.40
C VAL A 40 -6.00 -16.51 -7.17
N THR A 41 -6.77 -16.89 -6.15
CA THR A 41 -6.86 -16.12 -4.90
C THR A 41 -5.50 -16.06 -4.21
N GLY A 42 -4.79 -17.20 -4.12
CA GLY A 42 -3.44 -17.27 -3.57
C GLY A 42 -2.43 -16.40 -4.32
N LEU A 43 -2.50 -16.36 -5.66
CA LEU A 43 -1.67 -15.49 -6.49
C LEU A 43 -1.94 -14.00 -6.20
N ILE A 44 -3.21 -13.59 -6.15
CA ILE A 44 -3.60 -12.20 -5.81
C ILE A 44 -3.03 -11.83 -4.45
N THR A 45 -3.20 -12.70 -3.44
CA THR A 45 -2.66 -12.48 -2.10
C THR A 45 -1.14 -12.35 -2.10
N ALA A 46 -0.42 -13.24 -2.80
CA ALA A 46 1.04 -13.19 -2.89
C ALA A 46 1.54 -11.87 -3.48
N VAL A 47 0.92 -11.40 -4.57
CA VAL A 47 1.26 -10.12 -5.22
C VAL A 47 1.03 -8.96 -4.26
N VAL A 48 -0.12 -8.93 -3.57
CA VAL A 48 -0.43 -7.86 -2.60
C VAL A 48 0.57 -7.86 -1.45
N VAL A 49 0.95 -9.03 -0.93
CA VAL A 49 1.95 -9.14 0.14
C VAL A 49 3.31 -8.61 -0.33
N VAL A 50 3.74 -8.96 -1.54
CA VAL A 50 4.99 -8.46 -2.12
C VAL A 50 4.95 -6.93 -2.25
N LEU A 51 3.88 -6.37 -2.80
CA LEU A 51 3.71 -4.91 -2.95
C LEU A 51 3.64 -4.21 -1.59
N ALA A 52 2.98 -4.80 -0.59
CA ALA A 52 2.95 -4.27 0.76
C ALA A 52 4.34 -4.31 1.41
N HIS A 53 5.08 -5.39 1.25
CA HIS A 53 6.41 -5.54 1.82
C HIS A 53 7.38 -4.50 1.24
N PHE A 54 7.45 -4.38 -0.08
CA PHE A 54 8.29 -3.37 -0.73
C PHE A 54 7.79 -1.94 -0.52
N GLY A 55 6.47 -1.74 -0.51
CA GLY A 55 5.87 -0.45 -0.21
C GLY A 55 6.18 0.03 1.22
N VAL A 56 6.21 -0.88 2.19
CA VAL A 56 6.64 -0.59 3.56
C VAL A 56 8.12 -0.19 3.58
N VAL A 57 9.01 -0.95 2.92
CA VAL A 57 10.44 -0.62 2.86
C VAL A 57 10.66 0.80 2.33
N ILE A 58 10.08 1.13 1.18
CA ILE A 58 10.20 2.46 0.54
C ILE A 58 9.63 3.57 1.44
N ALA A 59 8.51 3.31 2.12
CA ALA A 59 7.90 4.29 3.03
C ALA A 59 8.74 4.50 4.30
N THR A 60 9.36 3.44 4.82
CA THR A 60 10.18 3.49 6.05
C THR A 60 11.54 4.13 5.82
N GLU A 61 12.19 3.92 4.67
CA GLU A 61 13.48 4.55 4.34
C GLU A 61 13.40 6.08 4.40
N ARG A 62 12.27 6.66 3.99
CA ARG A 62 12.06 8.11 4.00
C ARG A 62 11.90 8.72 5.40
N HIS A 63 11.62 7.90 6.42
CA HIS A 63 11.40 8.33 7.80
C HIS A 63 12.59 8.06 8.72
N VAL A 64 13.69 7.50 8.20
CA VAL A 64 14.93 7.39 8.97
C VAL A 64 15.56 8.77 9.01
N THR A 65 15.56 9.38 10.19
CA THR A 65 16.27 10.64 10.45
C THR A 65 17.72 10.49 9.99
N PRO A 66 18.26 11.35 9.11
CA PRO A 66 19.63 11.18 8.65
C PRO A 66 20.58 11.34 9.85
N LEU A 67 21.40 10.32 10.09
CA LEU A 67 22.36 10.32 11.21
C LEU A 67 23.47 11.36 11.04
N THR A 68 23.64 11.89 9.83
CA THR A 68 24.72 12.81 9.43
C THR A 68 24.22 14.19 9.00
N ASP A 69 22.91 14.33 8.71
CA ASP A 69 22.30 15.59 8.27
C ASP A 69 21.05 15.88 9.13
N PRO A 70 21.03 16.95 9.94
CA PRO A 70 19.90 17.30 10.81
C PRO A 70 18.72 17.91 10.04
N ARG A 71 18.54 17.53 8.77
CA ARG A 71 17.43 17.96 7.92
C ARG A 71 16.49 16.79 7.66
N ASP A 72 15.20 17.08 7.57
CA ASP A 72 14.19 16.10 7.18
C ASP A 72 14.31 15.75 5.67
N ALA A 73 13.52 14.75 5.24
CA ALA A 73 13.47 14.31 3.84
C ALA A 73 12.93 15.37 2.85
N GLN A 74 12.50 16.53 3.34
CA GLN A 74 12.03 17.70 2.60
C GLN A 74 13.03 18.88 2.71
N GLY A 75 14.22 18.64 3.27
CA GLY A 75 15.29 19.62 3.42
C GLY A 75 15.07 20.63 4.54
N ARG A 76 14.08 20.43 5.41
CA ARG A 76 13.77 21.34 6.53
C ARG A 76 14.64 20.98 7.73
N PRO A 77 15.17 21.96 8.47
CA PRO A 77 15.90 21.70 9.70
C PRO A 77 15.00 21.04 10.74
N LEU A 78 15.50 20.00 11.41
CA LEU A 78 14.79 19.28 12.48
C LEU A 78 14.76 20.05 13.80
N THR A 79 15.65 21.03 13.97
CA THR A 79 15.68 21.96 15.10
C THR A 79 15.14 23.33 14.66
N PRO A 80 14.30 24.00 15.48
CA PRO A 80 13.95 25.40 15.25
C PRO A 80 15.23 26.22 15.13
N ALA A 81 15.28 27.17 14.19
CA ALA A 81 16.33 28.16 14.19
C ALA A 81 16.21 28.90 15.53
N GLU A 82 17.26 28.87 16.33
CA GLU A 82 17.33 29.66 17.56
C GLU A 82 17.07 31.10 17.17
N ASP A 83 15.94 31.65 17.61
CA ASP A 83 15.58 33.04 17.39
C ASP A 83 16.73 33.88 17.94
N ALA A 84 17.50 34.50 17.04
CA ALA A 84 18.53 35.44 17.43
C ALA A 84 17.83 36.70 17.97
N ASP A 85 17.98 36.91 19.29
CA ASP A 85 17.66 38.17 20.00
C ASP A 85 18.22 39.42 19.29
#